data_AF-A0A8S3T108-F1
#
_entry.id   AF-A0A8S3T108-F1
#
_cell.length_a   1.000
_cell.length_b   1.000
_cell.length_c   1.000
_cell.angle_alpha   90.00
_cell.angle_beta   90.00
_cell.angle_gamma   90.00
#
_symmetry.space_group_name_H-M   'P 1'
#
loop_
_entity.id
_entity.type
_entity.pdbx_description
1 polymer ?
#
loop_
_entity_poly.entity_id
_entity_poly.type
_entity_poly.pdbx_seq_one_letter_code
_entity_poly.pdbx_strand_id
1 'polypeptide(L)'
;MKSPVGIIEGQVVEIEATWKGGYPTPIGNITWLYSDDEGGNLTDAPQTFKAADLSWRMKIREDSCKTYINSIVKFKPTLEMNNTILYAVSSFDGVQAGTEHILVIPENYCDEKTGDAYKPHPYTCKKFVRCRPDRMDVYECPKNTCFMEDVSQCDLLNYE
;
A
#
# COMPACT_ATOMS: atom_id res chain seq x y z
N MET A 1 -3.41 2.26 -8.37
CA MET A 1 -2.30 1.60 -7.65
C MET A 1 -2.80 0.25 -7.12
N LYS A 2 -1.94 -0.75 -6.99
CA LYS A 2 -2.24 -2.05 -6.36
C LYS A 2 -1.28 -2.25 -5.19
N SER A 3 -1.83 -2.25 -3.98
CA SER A 3 -1.12 -2.42 -2.72
C SER A 3 -1.39 -3.81 -2.14
N PRO A 4 -0.44 -4.44 -1.41
CA PRO A 4 -0.73 -5.66 -0.67
C PRO A 4 -1.79 -5.39 0.42
N VAL A 5 -2.50 -6.44 0.81
CA VAL A 5 -3.56 -6.32 1.83
C VAL A 5 -2.96 -5.89 3.18
N GLY A 6 -1.77 -6.38 3.52
CA GLY A 6 -1.04 -6.02 4.74
C GLY A 6 0.35 -5.48 4.44
N ILE A 7 0.75 -4.45 5.19
CA ILE A 7 2.09 -3.90 5.22
C ILE A 7 2.60 -4.09 6.63
N ILE A 8 3.46 -5.08 6.84
CA ILE A 8 4.02 -5.42 8.16
C ILE A 8 5.42 -4.83 8.24
N GLU A 9 5.72 -4.17 9.36
CA GLU A 9 7.03 -3.62 9.63
C GLU A 9 8.13 -4.66 9.35
N GLY A 10 9.14 -4.22 8.63
CA GLY A 10 10.32 -5.02 8.37
C GLY A 10 10.16 -6.14 7.31
N GLN A 11 8.95 -6.38 6.78
CA GLN A 11 8.73 -7.32 5.69
C GLN A 11 8.80 -6.63 4.32
N VAL A 12 9.47 -7.25 3.34
CA VAL A 12 9.55 -6.66 1.99
C VAL A 12 8.16 -6.69 1.33
N VAL A 13 7.67 -5.52 0.93
CA VAL A 13 6.38 -5.36 0.24
C VAL A 13 6.58 -4.95 -1.22
N GLU A 14 5.66 -5.33 -2.11
CA GLU A 14 5.65 -4.97 -3.53
C GLU A 14 4.37 -4.17 -3.85
N ILE A 15 4.50 -2.96 -4.40
CA ILE A 15 3.36 -2.13 -4.83
C ILE A 15 3.49 -1.82 -6.32
N GLU A 16 2.39 -1.99 -7.07
CA GLU A 16 2.34 -1.75 -8.52
C GLU A 16 1.50 -0.50 -8.85
N ALA A 17 2.07 0.44 -9.60
CA ALA A 17 1.38 1.56 -10.22
C ALA A 17 1.26 1.34 -11.72
N THR A 18 0.11 1.67 -12.30
CA THR A 18 -0.19 1.50 -13.72
C THR A 18 -0.68 2.81 -14.33
N TRP A 19 -0.07 3.22 -15.45
CA TRP A 19 -0.50 4.34 -16.27
C TRP A 19 -0.97 3.84 -17.62
N LYS A 20 -1.88 4.58 -18.25
CA LYS A 20 -2.17 4.42 -19.66
C LYS A 20 -1.15 5.26 -20.45
N GLY A 21 -0.20 4.60 -21.09
CA GLY A 21 0.72 5.24 -22.02
C GLY A 21 -0.01 5.72 -23.27
N GLY A 22 0.25 6.96 -23.68
CA GLY A 22 -0.12 7.47 -24.98
C GLY A 22 0.66 6.80 -26.12
N TYR A 23 0.37 7.23 -27.36
CA TYR A 23 1.16 6.88 -28.54
C TYR A 23 1.85 8.15 -29.08
N PRO A 24 3.16 8.12 -29.40
CA PRO A 24 4.11 7.01 -29.23
C PRO A 24 4.38 6.69 -27.75
N THR A 25 5.06 5.57 -27.48
CA THR A 25 5.42 5.18 -26.10
C THR A 25 6.12 6.32 -25.39
N PRO A 26 5.63 6.75 -24.21
CA PRO A 26 6.25 7.84 -23.47
C PRO A 26 7.69 7.51 -23.06
N ILE A 27 8.60 8.47 -23.24
CA ILE A 27 9.99 8.40 -22.77
C ILE A 27 10.09 9.30 -21.54
N GLY A 28 10.50 8.75 -20.40
CA GLY A 28 10.61 9.49 -19.15
C GLY A 28 10.92 8.60 -17.96
N ASN A 29 11.10 9.23 -16.79
CA ASN A 29 11.37 8.57 -15.53
C ASN A 29 10.08 8.44 -14.71
N ILE A 30 10.02 7.42 -13.86
CA ILE A 30 8.97 7.23 -12.86
C ILE A 30 9.62 7.36 -11.49
N THR A 31 9.03 8.20 -10.65
CA THR A 31 9.53 8.46 -9.29
C THR A 31 8.50 8.01 -8.27
N TRP A 32 8.94 7.20 -7.32
CA TRP A 32 8.16 6.82 -6.14
C TRP A 32 8.52 7.74 -4.98
N LEU A 33 7.50 8.32 -4.35
CA LEU A 33 7.62 9.30 -3.26
C LEU A 33 6.65 8.93 -2.15
N TYR A 34 6.96 9.29 -0.91
CA TYR A 34 5.99 9.26 0.18
C TYR A 34 6.00 10.56 0.98
N SER A 35 4.84 10.94 1.51
CA SER A 35 4.66 12.15 2.32
C SER A 35 3.48 11.96 3.28
N ASP A 36 3.51 12.67 4.40
CA ASP A 36 2.45 12.80 5.39
C ASP A 36 1.32 13.77 4.97
N ASP A 37 1.51 14.55 3.90
CA ASP A 37 0.53 15.54 3.45
C ASP A 37 -0.58 14.93 2.58
N GLU A 38 -1.80 14.85 3.13
CA GLU A 38 -3.01 14.41 2.41
C GLU A 38 -3.36 15.25 1.17
N GLY A 39 -2.79 16.46 1.06
CA GLY A 39 -3.05 17.41 -0.03
C GLY A 39 -2.34 17.13 -1.35
N GLY A 40 -1.39 16.19 -1.41
CA GLY A 40 -0.67 15.85 -2.65
C GLY A 40 0.18 16.99 -3.22
N ASN A 41 0.39 18.06 -2.45
CA ASN A 41 1.28 19.15 -2.82
C ASN A 41 2.71 18.70 -2.46
N LEU A 42 3.37 18.04 -3.41
CA LEU A 42 4.74 17.52 -3.28
C LEU A 42 5.81 18.62 -3.10
N THR A 43 5.41 19.83 -2.72
CA THR A 43 6.27 20.99 -2.47
C THR A 43 6.91 20.95 -1.09
N ASP A 44 6.26 20.32 -0.11
CA ASP A 44 6.76 20.18 1.25
C ASP A 44 7.46 18.82 1.40
N ALA A 45 8.77 18.83 1.11
CA ALA A 45 9.75 17.76 1.34
C ALA A 45 9.26 16.30 1.16
N PRO A 46 8.79 15.90 -0.04
CA PRO A 46 8.48 14.50 -0.31
C PRO A 46 9.72 13.63 -0.06
N GLN A 47 9.59 12.63 0.81
CA GLN A 47 10.68 11.71 1.07
C GLN A 47 10.82 10.77 -0.12
N THR A 48 12.05 10.60 -0.59
CA THR A 48 12.40 9.63 -1.61
C THR A 48 12.81 8.33 -0.94
N PHE A 49 12.37 7.20 -1.50
CA PHE A 49 12.96 5.92 -1.11
C PHE A 49 14.46 5.93 -1.44
N LYS A 50 15.29 5.36 -0.57
CA LYS A 50 16.72 5.22 -0.86
C LYS A 50 16.88 4.29 -2.05
N ALA A 51 17.84 4.55 -2.93
CA ALA A 51 18.05 3.75 -4.14
C ALA A 51 18.31 2.25 -3.87
N ALA A 52 18.84 1.90 -2.69
CA ALA A 52 19.03 0.51 -2.26
C ALA A 52 17.73 -0.19 -1.83
N ASP A 53 16.71 0.59 -1.43
CA ASP A 53 15.38 0.13 -1.04
C ASP A 53 14.44 0.07 -2.23
N LEU A 54 14.96 0.12 -3.46
CA LEU A 54 14.20 0.21 -4.69
C LEU A 54 14.71 -0.79 -5.73
N SER A 55 13.90 -1.78 -6.06
CA SER A 55 13.98 -2.43 -7.36
C SER A 55 12.67 -2.21 -8.10
N TRP A 56 12.76 -1.70 -9.32
CA TRP A 56 11.60 -1.48 -10.17
C TRP A 56 11.79 -2.14 -11.53
N ARG A 57 10.67 -2.54 -12.12
CA ARG A 57 10.60 -3.08 -13.48
C ARG A 57 9.49 -2.36 -14.22
N MET A 58 9.79 -1.95 -15.44
CA MET A 58 8.77 -1.46 -16.36
C MET A 58 8.26 -2.62 -17.20
N LYS A 59 6.94 -2.78 -17.25
CA LYS A 59 6.27 -3.65 -18.22
C LYS A 59 5.39 -2.79 -19.09
N ILE A 60 5.61 -2.90 -20.40
CA ILE A 60 4.74 -2.32 -21.40
C ILE A 60 3.77 -3.41 -21.83
N ARG A 61 2.47 -3.15 -21.69
CA ARG A 61 1.42 -4.04 -22.16
C ARG A 61 0.59 -3.31 -23.21
N GLU A 62 0.52 -3.87 -24.40
CA GLU A 62 -0.39 -3.39 -25.45
C GLU A 62 -1.68 -4.19 -25.41
N ASP A 63 -2.81 -3.50 -25.29
CA ASP A 63 -4.14 -4.10 -25.36
C ASP A 63 -5.03 -3.17 -26.18
N SER A 64 -5.54 -3.64 -27.32
CA SER A 64 -6.57 -2.96 -28.10
C SER A 64 -6.26 -1.46 -28.36
N CYS A 65 -5.07 -1.17 -28.91
CA CYS A 65 -4.54 0.18 -29.18
C CYS A 65 -4.27 1.07 -27.94
N LYS A 66 -4.19 0.48 -26.74
CA LYS A 66 -3.79 1.18 -25.52
C LYS A 66 -2.49 0.58 -25.02
N THR A 67 -1.55 1.45 -24.71
CA THR A 67 -0.31 1.07 -24.03
C THR A 67 -0.52 1.26 -22.54
N TYR A 68 -0.07 0.30 -21.74
CA TYR A 68 -0.03 0.44 -20.29
C TYR A 68 1.41 0.33 -19.82
N ILE A 69 1.79 1.21 -18.91
CA ILE A 69 3.09 1.21 -18.25
C ILE A 69 2.83 0.75 -16.82
N ASN A 70 3.46 -0.34 -16.39
CA ASN A 70 3.46 -0.75 -14.99
C ASN A 70 4.82 -0.42 -14.38
N SER A 71 4.83 0.27 -13.25
CA SER A 71 5.98 0.45 -12.38
C SER A 71 5.71 -0.27 -11.07
N ILE A 72 6.75 -0.91 -10.54
CA ILE A 72 6.65 -1.71 -9.32
C ILE A 72 7.72 -1.21 -8.38
N VAL A 73 7.37 -0.93 -7.13
CA VAL A 73 8.31 -0.62 -6.07
C VAL A 73 8.36 -1.75 -5.06
N LYS A 74 9.57 -2.12 -4.64
CA LYS A 74 9.82 -3.07 -3.55
C LYS A 74 10.62 -2.41 -2.45
N PHE A 75 10.08 -2.35 -1.24
CA PHE A 75 10.75 -1.72 -0.09
C PHE A 75 10.44 -2.47 1.21
N LYS A 76 11.18 -2.13 2.27
CA LYS A 76 10.96 -2.64 3.63
C LYS A 76 10.36 -1.50 4.47
N PRO A 77 9.07 -1.58 4.87
CA PRO A 77 8.40 -0.51 5.61
C PRO A 77 8.92 -0.43 7.04
N THR A 78 8.96 0.79 7.59
CA THR A 78 9.22 1.08 9.01
C THR A 78 8.00 1.74 9.63
N LEU A 79 7.87 1.74 10.96
CA LEU A 79 6.77 2.43 11.62
C LEU A 79 6.74 3.95 11.39
N GLU A 80 7.88 4.55 11.06
CA GLU A 80 7.96 5.97 10.67
C GLU A 80 7.17 6.27 9.39
N MET A 81 6.95 5.26 8.54
CA MET A 81 6.15 5.39 7.31
C MET A 81 4.65 5.21 7.56
N ASN A 82 4.22 4.89 8.79
CA ASN A 82 2.82 4.67 9.07
C ASN A 82 1.99 5.95 8.85
N ASN A 83 0.83 5.77 8.23
CA ASN A 83 -0.08 6.85 7.84
C ASN A 83 0.48 7.83 6.81
N THR A 84 1.61 7.52 6.16
CA THR A 84 2.08 8.27 4.99
C THR A 84 1.35 7.83 3.73
N ILE A 85 1.33 8.69 2.73
CA ILE A 85 0.75 8.43 1.42
C ILE A 85 1.88 8.15 0.44
N LEU A 86 1.72 7.07 -0.32
CA LEU A 86 2.60 6.69 -1.41
C LEU A 86 2.11 7.28 -2.73
N TYR A 87 3.03 7.90 -3.47
CA TYR A 87 2.80 8.46 -4.79
C TYR A 87 3.69 7.79 -5.81
N ALA A 88 3.13 7.58 -7.00
CA ALA A 88 3.89 7.22 -8.19
C ALA A 88 3.66 8.29 -9.26
N VAL A 89 4.71 9.04 -9.56
CA VAL A 89 4.67 10.20 -10.47
C VAL A 89 5.42 9.87 -11.75
N SER A 90 4.77 10.11 -12.88
CA SER A 90 5.37 10.02 -14.21
C SER A 90 5.91 11.39 -14.64
N SER A 91 7.15 11.43 -15.12
CA SER A 91 7.75 12.64 -15.68
C SER A 91 7.31 12.94 -17.12
N PHE A 92 6.67 12.01 -17.82
CA PHE A 92 6.30 12.19 -19.23
C PHE A 92 4.98 12.94 -19.41
N ASP A 93 4.01 12.76 -18.50
CA ASP A 93 2.72 13.45 -18.55
C ASP A 93 2.46 14.31 -17.30
N GLY A 94 3.36 14.29 -16.29
CA GLY A 94 3.11 14.91 -14.98
C GLY A 94 1.98 14.24 -14.20
N VAL A 95 1.50 13.07 -14.64
CA VAL A 95 0.32 12.39 -14.12
C VAL A 95 0.69 11.46 -12.96
N GLN A 96 -0.09 11.56 -11.89
CA GLN A 96 -0.08 10.63 -10.76
C GLN A 96 -0.93 9.39 -11.10
N ALA A 97 -0.39 8.18 -10.93
CA ALA A 97 -1.15 6.93 -11.15
C ALA A 97 -2.18 6.62 -10.05
N GLY A 98 -2.17 7.39 -8.97
CA GLY A 98 -3.00 7.21 -7.78
C GLY A 98 -2.17 7.29 -6.50
N THR A 99 -2.87 7.30 -5.37
CA THR A 99 -2.31 7.35 -4.03
C THR A 99 -2.72 6.10 -3.24
N GLU A 100 -1.91 5.75 -2.25
CA GLU A 100 -2.21 4.66 -1.30
C GLU A 100 -1.71 5.06 0.09
N HIS A 101 -2.52 4.86 1.14
CA HIS A 101 -2.06 5.03 2.51
C HIS A 101 -1.24 3.81 2.96
N ILE A 102 -0.04 4.07 3.47
CA ILE A 102 0.85 3.07 4.04
C ILE A 102 0.49 2.88 5.51
N LEU A 103 -0.27 1.83 5.80
CA LEU A 103 -0.65 1.48 7.16
C LEU A 103 0.24 0.33 7.65
N VAL A 104 1.29 0.66 8.40
CA VAL A 104 2.35 -0.28 8.79
C VAL A 104 2.01 -0.95 10.10
N ILE A 105 1.70 -2.25 10.08
CA ILE A 105 1.45 -3.04 11.29
C ILE A 105 2.79 -3.33 11.98
N PRO A 106 2.95 -3.02 13.29
CA PRO A 106 4.16 -3.37 14.05
C PRO A 106 4.46 -4.87 13.97
N GLU A 107 5.75 -5.25 13.90
CA GLU A 107 6.12 -6.67 13.80
C GLU A 107 5.71 -7.49 15.04
N ASN A 108 5.67 -6.84 16.21
CA ASN A 108 5.31 -7.41 17.50
C ASN A 108 3.80 -7.33 17.81
N TYR A 109 2.96 -6.97 16.83
CA TYR A 109 1.53 -6.75 17.03
C TYR A 109 0.78 -7.98 17.60
N CYS A 110 1.35 -9.18 17.43
CA CYS A 110 0.77 -10.44 17.88
C CYS A 110 1.47 -11.11 19.08
N ASP A 111 2.53 -10.52 19.64
CA ASP A 111 3.41 -11.16 20.64
C ASP A 111 2.69 -11.64 21.92
N GLU A 112 1.56 -11.02 22.27
CA GLU A 112 0.81 -11.33 23.48
C GLU A 112 -0.24 -12.46 23.30
N LYS A 113 -0.38 -13.03 22.09
CA LYS A 113 -1.44 -14.02 21.80
C LYS A 113 -0.85 -15.40 21.51
N THR A 114 -1.02 -16.31 22.46
CA THR A 114 -0.62 -17.72 22.38
C THR A 114 -1.63 -18.60 21.63
N GLY A 115 -2.18 -18.12 20.51
CA GLY A 115 -3.18 -18.83 19.72
C GLY A 115 -3.52 -18.16 18.39
N ASP A 116 -4.22 -18.88 17.52
CA ASP A 116 -4.70 -18.43 16.20
C ASP A 116 -5.85 -17.42 16.35
N ALA A 117 -5.51 -16.20 16.79
CA ALA A 117 -6.46 -15.17 17.17
C ALA A 117 -6.66 -14.13 16.05
N TYR A 118 -7.88 -13.58 15.98
CA TYR A 118 -8.18 -12.46 15.10
C TYR A 118 -8.14 -11.16 15.90
N LYS A 119 -7.44 -10.16 15.39
CA LYS A 119 -7.31 -8.82 15.97
C LYS A 119 -7.75 -7.76 14.97
N PRO A 120 -8.30 -6.62 15.43
CA PRO A 120 -8.52 -5.49 14.55
C PRO A 120 -7.20 -5.02 13.93
N HIS A 121 -7.25 -4.42 12.75
CA HIS A 121 -6.06 -3.76 12.22
C HIS A 121 -5.82 -2.45 13.00
N PRO A 122 -4.57 -2.12 13.41
CA PRO A 122 -4.29 -1.01 14.33
C PRO A 122 -4.75 0.37 13.86
N TYR A 123 -4.83 0.58 12.54
CA TYR A 123 -5.15 1.88 11.94
C TYR A 123 -6.43 1.91 11.10
N THR A 124 -7.14 0.80 10.94
CA THR A 124 -8.39 0.79 10.16
C THR A 124 -9.29 -0.37 10.55
N CYS A 125 -10.60 -0.12 10.62
CA CYS A 125 -11.58 -1.19 10.84
C CYS A 125 -11.75 -2.08 9.60
N LYS A 126 -11.32 -1.62 8.41
CA LYS A 126 -11.58 -2.31 7.13
C LYS A 126 -10.68 -3.51 6.90
N LYS A 127 -9.70 -3.71 7.78
CA LYS A 127 -8.77 -4.82 7.75
C LYS A 127 -8.71 -5.47 9.13
N PHE A 128 -8.26 -6.70 9.16
CA PHE A 128 -7.99 -7.43 10.40
C PHE A 128 -6.76 -8.29 10.25
N VAL A 129 -6.15 -8.62 11.40
CA VAL A 129 -4.93 -9.41 11.48
C VAL A 129 -5.29 -10.76 12.09
N ARG A 130 -4.91 -11.83 11.43
CA ARG A 130 -4.89 -13.18 12.02
C ARG A 130 -3.48 -13.43 12.55
N CYS A 131 -3.36 -13.39 13.86
CA CYS A 131 -2.15 -13.74 14.59
C CYS A 131 -2.01 -15.25 14.62
N ARG A 132 -1.00 -15.79 13.92
CA ARG A 132 -0.60 -17.19 14.04
C ARG A 132 0.66 -17.30 14.88
N PRO A 133 1.01 -18.50 15.41
CA PRO A 133 2.22 -18.69 16.20
C PRO A 133 3.52 -18.28 15.50
N ASP A 134 3.58 -18.35 14.17
CA ASP A 134 4.79 -18.16 13.37
C ASP A 134 4.72 -16.94 12.42
N ARG A 135 3.54 -16.35 12.23
CA ARG A 135 3.34 -15.26 11.27
C ARG A 135 2.07 -14.45 11.52
N MET A 136 2.00 -13.31 10.86
CA MET A 136 0.79 -12.48 10.78
C MET A 136 0.25 -12.52 9.36
N ASP A 137 -1.03 -12.90 9.23
CA ASP A 137 -1.76 -12.77 7.97
C ASP A 137 -2.74 -11.59 8.08
N VAL A 138 -2.79 -10.73 7.07
CA VAL A 138 -3.69 -9.56 7.05
C VAL A 138 -4.78 -9.80 6.01
N TYR A 139 -6.01 -9.49 6.40
CA TYR A 139 -7.20 -9.68 5.57
C TYR A 139 -7.99 -8.39 5.46
N GLU A 140 -8.67 -8.22 4.33
CA GLU A 140 -9.59 -7.12 4.10
C GLU A 140 -11.01 -7.59 4.39
N CYS A 141 -11.78 -6.76 5.10
CA CYS A 141 -13.19 -7.00 5.28
C CYS A 141 -13.96 -6.80 3.97
N PRO A 142 -15.10 -7.50 3.77
CA PRO A 142 -15.99 -7.22 2.66
C PRO A 142 -16.36 -5.75 2.56
N LYS A 143 -16.66 -5.29 1.34
CA LYS A 143 -16.99 -3.89 1.07
C LYS A 143 -18.06 -3.38 2.04
N ASN A 144 -17.83 -2.19 2.58
CA ASN A 144 -18.69 -1.51 3.56
C ASN A 144 -18.80 -2.15 4.96
N THR A 145 -18.06 -3.20 5.26
CA THR A 145 -18.03 -3.81 6.62
C THR A 145 -16.78 -3.38 7.39
N CYS A 146 -16.76 -3.59 8.70
CA CYS A 146 -15.63 -3.36 9.60
C CYS A 146 -15.44 -4.59 10.50
N PHE A 147 -14.20 -4.91 10.85
CA PHE A 147 -13.92 -5.97 11.81
C PHE A 147 -14.35 -5.54 13.22
N MET A 148 -15.21 -6.35 13.83
CA MET A 148 -15.66 -6.20 15.21
C MET A 148 -14.91 -7.21 16.07
N GLU A 149 -14.13 -6.73 17.04
CA GLU A 149 -13.31 -7.60 17.91
C GLU A 149 -14.18 -8.51 18.79
N ASP A 150 -15.30 -8.00 19.30
CA ASP A 150 -16.22 -8.71 20.20
C ASP A 150 -16.77 -10.01 19.60
N VAL A 151 -17.04 -10.01 18.29
CA VAL A 151 -17.55 -11.17 17.55
C VAL A 151 -16.50 -11.79 16.63
N SER A 152 -15.29 -11.22 16.59
CA SER A 152 -14.17 -11.64 15.74
C SER A 152 -14.56 -11.82 14.26
N GLN A 153 -15.41 -10.92 13.74
CA GLN A 153 -15.96 -11.01 12.40
C GLN A 153 -16.15 -9.61 11.79
N CYS A 154 -16.11 -9.53 10.45
CA CYS A 154 -16.50 -8.33 9.72
C CYS A 154 -18.02 -8.20 9.67
N ASP A 155 -18.55 -7.08 10.14
CA ASP A 155 -19.98 -6.76 10.09
C ASP A 155 -20.20 -5.28 9.70
N LEU A 156 -21.44 -4.91 9.41
CA LEU A 156 -21.83 -3.52 9.23
C LEU A 156 -21.66 -2.77 10.55
N LEU A 157 -21.13 -1.55 10.48
CA LEU A 157 -21.17 -0.65 11.63
C LEU A 157 -22.64 -0.30 11.89
N ASN A 158 -23.28 -1.00 12.82
CA ASN A 158 -24.59 -0.63 13.32
C ASN A 158 -24.39 0.61 14.20
N TYR A 159 -24.44 1.79 13.59
CA TYR A 159 -24.75 3.02 14.34
C TYR A 159 -26.25 2.96 14.67
N GLU A 160 -26.57 2.61 15.91
CA GLU A 160 -27.87 2.96 16.52
C GLU A 160 -27.89 4.45 16.92
#